data_AF-A0A235J2P0-F1
#
_entry.id   AF-A0A235J2P0-F1
#
_cell.length_a   1.000
_cell.length_b   1.000
_cell.length_c   1.000
_cell.angle_alpha   90.00
_cell.angle_beta   90.00
_cell.angle_gamma   90.00
#
_symmetry.space_group_name_H-M   'P 1'
#
loop_
_entity.id
_entity.type
_entity.pdbx_description
1 polymer ?
#
loop_
_entity_poly.entity_id
_entity_poly.type
_entity_poly.pdbx_seq_one_letter_code
_entity_poly.pdbx_strand_id
1 'polypeptide(L)'
;MFQQPLPSLLPFVPILRGGGEVSVVQRALQALRADAQLNELESLLAFFANFVLDTPLVQQIMRRDMTVLRESPWYQEILREGETRGKASGELRGILSGIEINLELKFGDRGLQLMPEINHIQDLERLKTILRNIVTANTIEELQQIL
;
A
#
# COMPACT_ATOMS: atom_id res chain seq x y z
N MET A 1 17.72 17.11 38.85
CA MET A 1 16.99 15.93 39.36
C MET A 1 15.81 15.66 38.43
N PHE A 2 15.88 14.63 37.58
CA PHE A 2 14.68 14.06 36.95
C PHE A 2 14.41 12.75 37.69
N GLN A 3 13.75 12.85 38.84
CA GLN A 3 13.45 11.69 39.69
C GLN A 3 12.01 11.18 39.53
N GLN A 4 11.23 11.78 38.62
CA GLN A 4 9.94 11.22 38.24
C GLN A 4 10.10 10.54 36.88
N PRO A 5 9.56 9.31 36.70
CA PRO A 5 9.38 8.77 35.37
C PRO A 5 8.60 9.81 34.56
N LEU A 6 9.01 10.04 33.30
CA LEU A 6 8.33 10.95 32.37
C LEU A 6 7.54 10.09 31.38
N PRO A 7 6.26 9.80 31.65
CA PRO A 7 5.47 8.92 30.79
C PRO A 7 5.31 9.50 29.37
N SER A 8 5.42 10.82 29.23
CA SER A 8 5.45 11.54 27.95
C SER A 8 6.63 11.13 27.04
N LEU A 9 7.67 10.49 27.58
CA LEU A 9 8.80 10.01 26.79
C LEU A 9 8.65 8.55 26.33
N LEU A 10 7.66 7.82 26.83
CA LEU A 10 7.42 6.42 26.45
C LEU A 10 7.32 6.21 24.93
N PRO A 11 6.69 7.09 24.14
CA PRO A 11 6.64 6.94 22.68
C PRO A 11 8.00 6.82 22.00
N PHE A 12 9.04 7.46 22.54
CA PHE A 12 10.37 7.47 21.94
C PHE A 12 11.19 6.23 22.28
N VAL A 13 10.73 5.39 23.21
CA VAL A 13 11.44 4.17 23.65
C VAL A 13 12.00 3.36 22.49
N PRO A 14 11.26 3.07 21.39
CA PRO A 14 11.78 2.23 20.31
C PRO A 14 13.07 2.77 19.66
N ILE A 15 13.24 4.09 19.58
CA ILE A 15 14.40 4.74 18.93
C ILE A 15 15.53 5.08 19.90
N LEU A 16 15.36 4.81 21.20
CA LEU A 16 16.42 4.98 22.19
C LEU A 16 17.38 3.78 22.18
N ARG A 17 18.59 3.99 22.74
CA ARG A 17 19.60 2.93 22.85
C ARG A 17 19.04 1.73 23.62
N GLY A 18 18.98 0.58 22.96
CA GLY A 18 18.45 -0.68 23.54
C GLY A 18 16.92 -0.76 23.61
N GLY A 19 16.20 0.21 23.06
CA GLY A 19 14.74 0.27 23.11
C GLY A 19 14.01 -0.45 21.97
N GLY A 20 14.75 -0.90 20.96
CA GLY A 20 14.24 -1.68 19.82
C GLY A 20 13.89 -3.14 20.13
N GLU A 21 14.05 -3.59 21.38
CA GLU A 21 13.63 -4.95 21.75
C GLU A 21 12.11 -5.04 21.91
N VAL A 22 11.51 -6.11 21.38
CA VAL A 22 10.06 -6.37 21.47
C VAL A 22 9.54 -6.27 22.90
N SER A 23 10.26 -6.87 23.86
CA SER A 23 9.89 -6.88 25.28
C SER A 23 9.91 -5.49 25.91
N VAL A 24 10.78 -4.59 25.42
CA VAL A 24 10.90 -3.21 25.88
C VAL A 24 9.75 -2.37 25.33
N VAL A 25 9.45 -2.51 24.03
CA VAL A 25 8.30 -1.84 23.39
C VAL A 25 6.98 -2.30 24.00
N GLN A 26 6.83 -3.60 24.28
CA GLN A 26 5.65 -4.15 24.96
C GLN A 26 5.46 -3.57 26.37
N ARG A 27 6.54 -3.40 27.14
CA ARG A 27 6.48 -2.77 28.46
C ARG A 27 6.12 -1.28 28.38
N ALA A 28 6.68 -0.54 27.43
CA ALA A 28 6.31 0.85 27.19
C ALA A 28 4.84 0.99 26.82
N LEU A 29 4.33 0.09 25.96
CA LEU A 29 2.93 0.01 25.59
C LEU A 29 2.02 -0.30 26.77
N GLN A 30 2.39 -1.27 27.62
CA GLN A 30 1.63 -1.59 28.84
C GLN A 30 1.59 -0.39 29.80
N ALA A 31 2.69 0.34 29.95
CA ALA A 31 2.75 1.52 30.79
C ALA A 31 1.85 2.66 30.26
N LEU A 32 1.80 2.87 28.93
CA LEU A 32 0.89 3.83 28.31
C LEU A 32 -0.58 3.45 28.54
N ARG A 33 -0.93 2.17 28.37
CA ARG A 33 -2.30 1.66 28.56
C ARG A 33 -2.77 1.63 30.01
N ALA A 34 -1.85 1.66 30.96
CA ALA A 34 -2.16 1.71 32.39
C ALA A 34 -2.67 3.10 32.83
N ASP A 35 -2.46 4.14 32.02
CA ASP A 35 -2.86 5.51 32.30
C ASP A 35 -3.79 6.04 31.19
N ALA A 36 -5.07 6.22 31.54
CA ALA A 36 -6.08 6.68 30.59
C ALA A 36 -5.77 8.08 29.99
N GLN A 37 -4.94 8.89 30.66
CA GLN A 37 -4.52 10.20 30.15
C GLN A 37 -3.46 10.09 29.03
N LEU A 38 -2.82 8.95 28.88
CA LEU A 38 -1.71 8.74 27.94
C LEU A 38 -2.10 7.89 26.73
N ASN A 39 -3.37 7.50 26.61
CA ASN A 39 -3.87 6.67 25.50
C ASN A 39 -3.54 7.26 24.11
N GLU A 40 -3.51 8.58 23.98
CA GLU A 40 -3.16 9.26 22.71
C GLU A 40 -1.70 9.01 22.29
N LEU A 41 -0.80 8.79 23.26
CA LEU A 41 0.62 8.58 23.03
C LEU A 41 0.94 7.19 22.49
N GLU A 42 0.00 6.24 22.58
CA GLU A 42 0.16 4.88 22.01
C GLU A 42 0.39 4.94 20.49
N SER A 43 -0.30 5.84 19.79
CA SER A 43 -0.12 6.05 18.35
C SER A 43 1.29 6.53 18.01
N LEU A 44 1.86 7.40 18.85
CA LEU A 44 3.24 7.87 18.69
C LEU A 44 4.26 6.75 18.97
N LEU A 45 4.02 5.92 20.00
CA LEU A 45 4.85 4.74 20.27
C LEU A 45 4.85 3.78 19.07
N ALA A 46 3.68 3.52 18.49
CA ALA A 46 3.54 2.66 17.32
C ALA A 46 4.28 3.23 16.09
N PHE A 47 4.18 4.54 15.86
CA PHE A 47 4.90 5.21 14.79
C PHE A 47 6.42 5.02 14.93
N PHE A 48 6.97 5.26 16.13
CA PHE A 48 8.41 5.10 16.35
C PHE A 48 8.87 3.63 16.32
N ALA A 49 8.03 2.70 16.78
CA ALA A 49 8.31 1.27 16.70
C ALA A 49 8.47 0.79 15.25
N ASN A 50 7.75 1.39 14.30
CA ASN A 50 7.83 1.04 12.89
C ASN A 50 9.15 1.45 12.20
N PHE A 51 10.01 2.24 12.85
CA PHE A 51 11.37 2.52 12.36
C PHE A 51 12.40 1.46 12.78
N VAL A 52 12.08 0.62 13.77
CA VAL A 52 13.05 -0.27 14.43
C VAL A 52 12.61 -1.73 14.41
N LEU A 53 11.30 -1.98 14.43
CA LEU A 53 10.68 -3.31 14.39
C LEU A 53 9.93 -3.53 13.07
N ASP A 54 9.83 -4.79 12.65
CA ASP A 54 9.06 -5.17 11.45
C ASP A 54 7.56 -4.84 11.59
N THR A 55 6.97 -4.31 10.52
CA THR A 55 5.56 -3.88 10.47
C THR A 55 4.56 -4.94 10.97
N PRO A 56 4.65 -6.24 10.59
CA PRO A 56 3.72 -7.25 11.08
C PRO A 56 3.82 -7.48 12.59
N LEU A 57 5.03 -7.36 13.14
CA LEU A 57 5.31 -7.53 14.55
C LEU A 57 4.77 -6.34 15.36
N VAL A 58 4.95 -5.11 14.86
CA VAL A 58 4.33 -3.91 15.45
C VAL A 58 2.81 -4.05 15.47
N GLN A 59 2.20 -4.48 14.37
CA GLN A 59 0.74 -4.71 14.30
C GLN A 59 0.27 -5.80 15.28
N GLN A 60 1.05 -6.86 15.48
CA GLN A 60 0.75 -7.92 16.45
C GLN A 60 0.85 -7.43 17.90
N ILE A 61 1.80 -6.55 18.21
CA ILE A 61 1.98 -5.97 19.55
C ILE A 61 0.89 -4.93 19.85
N MET A 62 0.57 -4.10 18.86
CA MET A 62 -0.39 -3.00 18.95
C MET A 62 -1.85 -3.44 18.77
N ARG A 63 -2.18 -4.73 18.94
CA ARG A 63 -3.43 -5.40 18.51
C ARG A 63 -4.74 -4.92 19.16
N ARG A 64 -4.82 -3.72 19.77
CA ARG A 64 -6.05 -3.10 20.27
C ARG A 64 -6.19 -1.64 19.82
N ASP A 65 -7.38 -1.33 19.33
CA ASP A 65 -7.95 -0.04 18.92
C ASP A 65 -7.19 0.78 17.87
N MET A 66 -7.12 0.21 16.66
CA MET A 66 -6.95 0.97 15.40
C MET A 66 -8.06 2.02 15.17
N THR A 67 -9.08 2.09 16.04
CA THR A 67 -10.18 3.06 15.99
C THR A 67 -9.67 4.50 15.98
N VAL A 68 -8.76 4.85 16.90
CA VAL A 68 -8.23 6.22 16.98
C VAL A 68 -7.40 6.58 15.75
N LEU A 69 -6.58 5.64 15.26
CA LEU A 69 -5.81 5.84 14.02
C LEU A 69 -6.72 5.95 12.81
N ARG A 70 -7.80 5.15 12.72
CA ARG A 70 -8.80 5.26 11.64
C ARG A 70 -9.56 6.57 11.67
N GLU A 71 -9.80 7.14 12.83
CA GLU A 71 -10.46 8.45 12.95
C GLU A 71 -9.50 9.62 12.69
N SER A 72 -8.18 9.38 12.61
CA SER A 72 -7.21 10.41 12.27
C SER A 72 -7.42 10.93 10.85
N PRO A 73 -7.55 12.26 10.65
CA PRO A 73 -7.66 12.85 9.32
C PRO A 73 -6.50 12.47 8.39
N TRP A 74 -5.28 12.32 8.94
CA TRP A 74 -4.10 11.95 8.17
C TRP A 74 -4.13 10.50 7.67
N TYR A 75 -4.60 9.57 8.51
CA TYR A 75 -4.77 8.18 8.10
C TYR A 75 -5.84 8.05 7.01
N GLN A 76 -6.94 8.79 7.12
CA GLN A 76 -7.98 8.84 6.09
C GLN A 76 -7.46 9.38 4.76
N GLU A 77 -6.55 10.37 4.79
CA GLU A 77 -5.89 10.88 3.59
C GLU A 77 -5.03 9.80 2.92
N ILE A 78 -4.16 9.14 3.69
CA ILE A 78 -3.29 8.06 3.19
C ILE A 78 -4.14 6.92 2.61
N LEU A 79 -5.21 6.53 3.30
CA LEU A 79 -6.10 5.47 2.84
C LEU A 79 -6.77 5.86 1.51
N ARG A 80 -7.27 7.09 1.40
CA ARG A 80 -7.92 7.59 0.18
C ARG A 80 -6.96 7.69 -1.00
N GLU A 81 -5.73 8.18 -0.77
CA GLU A 81 -4.70 8.20 -1.80
C GLU A 81 -4.33 6.78 -2.24
N GLY A 82 -4.17 5.87 -1.27
CA GLY A 82 -3.88 4.46 -1.51
C GLY A 82 -4.98 3.77 -2.32
N GLU A 83 -6.25 3.97 -1.97
CA GLU A 83 -7.40 3.44 -2.71
C GLU A 83 -7.46 3.99 -4.14
N THR A 84 -7.23 5.30 -4.29
CA THR A 84 -7.22 5.97 -5.61
C THR A 84 -6.13 5.39 -6.50
N ARG A 85 -4.90 5.29 -5.99
CA ARG A 85 -3.76 4.71 -6.69
C ARG A 85 -3.96 3.23 -7.00
N GLY A 86 -4.52 2.50 -6.03
CA GLY A 86 -4.85 1.08 -6.17
C GLY A 86 -5.88 0.83 -7.27
N LYS A 87 -6.95 1.63 -7.32
CA LYS A 87 -7.98 1.56 -8.35
C LYS A 87 -7.40 1.85 -9.74
N ALA A 88 -6.62 2.91 -9.89
CA ALA A 88 -5.98 3.26 -11.16
C ALA A 88 -5.02 2.15 -11.65
N SER A 89 -4.17 1.63 -10.75
CA SER A 89 -3.27 0.51 -11.06
C SER A 89 -4.01 -0.77 -11.40
N GLY A 90 -5.13 -1.04 -10.71
CA GLY A 90 -5.99 -2.20 -10.97
C GLY A 90 -6.68 -2.12 -12.32
N GLU A 91 -7.22 -0.96 -12.69
CA GLU A 91 -7.88 -0.74 -13.99
C GLU A 91 -6.88 -0.90 -15.15
N LEU A 92 -5.69 -0.32 -15.03
CA LEU A 92 -4.61 -0.47 -16.03
C LEU A 92 -4.21 -1.95 -16.21
N ARG A 93 -3.95 -2.67 -15.11
CA ARG A 93 -3.60 -4.10 -15.16
C ARG A 93 -4.72 -4.94 -15.75
N GLY A 94 -5.98 -4.64 -15.40
CA GLY A 94 -7.13 -5.35 -15.93
C GLY A 94 -7.27 -5.20 -17.45
N ILE A 95 -7.07 -3.99 -17.97
CA ILE A 95 -7.13 -3.74 -19.42
C ILE A 95 -5.96 -4.40 -20.14
N LEU A 96 -4.73 -4.29 -19.63
CA LEU A 96 -3.56 -4.95 -20.24
C LEU A 96 -3.74 -6.48 -20.29
N SER A 97 -4.23 -7.08 -19.21
CA SER A 97 -4.54 -8.51 -19.18
C SER A 97 -5.66 -8.87 -20.17
N GLY A 98 -6.69 -8.03 -20.29
CA GLY A 98 -7.73 -8.20 -21.30
C GLY A 98 -7.18 -8.14 -22.73
N ILE A 99 -6.26 -7.23 -23.01
CA ILE A 99 -5.58 -7.12 -24.31
C ILE A 99 -4.77 -8.39 -24.60
N GLU A 100 -3.94 -8.83 -23.66
CA GLU A 100 -3.10 -10.02 -23.79
C GLU A 100 -3.92 -11.25 -24.13
N ILE A 101 -4.98 -11.53 -23.36
CA ILE A 101 -5.87 -12.66 -23.57
C ILE A 101 -6.55 -12.60 -24.94
N ASN A 102 -7.05 -11.43 -25.36
CA ASN A 102 -7.74 -11.31 -26.65
C ASN A 102 -6.77 -11.45 -27.83
N LEU A 103 -5.53 -10.96 -27.70
CA LEU A 103 -4.48 -11.14 -28.70
C LEU A 103 -4.10 -12.61 -28.83
N GLU A 104 -3.88 -13.30 -27.70
CA GLU A 104 -3.57 -14.73 -27.68
C GLU A 104 -4.69 -15.55 -28.31
N LEU A 105 -5.95 -15.29 -27.93
CA LEU A 105 -7.10 -16.04 -28.45
C LEU A 105 -7.33 -15.86 -29.94
N LYS A 106 -7.10 -14.66 -30.50
CA LYS A 106 -7.34 -14.39 -31.93
C LYS A 106 -6.13 -14.65 -32.82
N PHE A 107 -4.93 -14.35 -32.35
CA PHE A 107 -3.73 -14.30 -33.18
C PHE A 107 -2.58 -15.17 -32.64
N GLY A 108 -2.78 -15.85 -31.50
CA GLY A 108 -1.78 -16.70 -30.85
C GLY A 108 -0.50 -15.94 -30.51
N ASP A 109 0.63 -16.62 -30.62
CA ASP A 109 1.96 -16.05 -30.32
C ASP A 109 2.27 -14.80 -31.15
N ARG A 110 1.77 -14.71 -32.39
CA ARG A 110 1.96 -13.51 -33.22
C ARG A 110 1.30 -12.30 -32.56
N GLY A 111 0.10 -12.45 -32.00
CA GLY A 111 -0.59 -11.40 -31.25
C GLY A 111 0.21 -10.94 -30.03
N LEU A 112 0.75 -11.90 -29.28
CA LEU A 112 1.53 -11.61 -28.08
C LEU A 112 2.82 -10.83 -28.35
N GLN A 113 3.37 -10.87 -29.57
CA GLN A 113 4.52 -10.06 -29.95
C GLN A 113 4.26 -8.55 -29.89
N LEU A 114 2.99 -8.11 -29.84
CA LEU A 114 2.62 -6.70 -29.68
C LEU A 114 2.63 -6.23 -28.21
N MET A 115 2.64 -7.16 -27.25
CA MET A 115 2.59 -6.82 -25.82
C MET A 115 3.74 -5.93 -25.33
N PRO A 116 5.01 -6.11 -25.77
CA PRO A 116 6.08 -5.21 -25.39
C PRO A 116 5.77 -3.75 -25.73
N GLU A 117 5.22 -3.46 -26.91
CA GLU A 117 4.84 -2.11 -27.32
C GLU A 117 3.65 -1.59 -26.52
N ILE A 118 2.61 -2.41 -26.36
CA ILE A 118 1.39 -2.05 -25.62
C ILE A 118 1.69 -1.74 -24.15
N ASN A 119 2.59 -2.48 -23.51
CA ASN A 119 2.99 -2.25 -22.12
C ASN A 119 3.66 -0.89 -21.88
N HIS A 120 4.16 -0.21 -22.92
CA HIS A 120 4.69 1.15 -22.80
C HIS A 120 3.60 2.23 -22.85
N ILE A 121 2.36 1.88 -23.23
CA ILE A 121 1.24 2.82 -23.28
C ILE A 121 0.68 3.02 -21.88
N GLN A 122 0.75 4.26 -21.39
CA GLN A 122 0.18 4.66 -20.08
C GLN A 122 -1.23 5.25 -20.19
N ASP A 123 -1.68 5.58 -21.41
CA ASP A 123 -3.00 6.14 -21.65
C ASP A 123 -4.08 5.06 -21.64
N LEU A 124 -4.93 5.13 -20.62
CA LEU A 124 -6.00 4.17 -20.37
C LEU A 124 -7.05 4.13 -21.49
N GLU A 125 -7.41 5.28 -22.07
CA GLU A 125 -8.42 5.34 -23.12
C GLU A 125 -7.86 4.83 -24.45
N ARG A 126 -6.56 5.07 -24.70
CA ARG A 126 -5.85 4.43 -25.81
C ARG A 126 -5.85 2.91 -25.67
N LEU A 127 -5.56 2.38 -24.47
CA LEU A 127 -5.60 0.94 -24.21
C LEU A 127 -7.02 0.35 -24.37
N LYS A 128 -8.06 1.03 -23.89
CA LYS A 128 -9.46 0.62 -24.11
C LYS A 128 -9.81 0.58 -25.60
N THR A 129 -9.28 1.52 -26.38
CA THR A 129 -9.48 1.57 -27.84
C THR A 129 -8.79 0.40 -28.52
N ILE A 130 -7.54 0.12 -28.16
CA ILE A 130 -6.79 -1.06 -28.64
C ILE A 130 -7.56 -2.35 -28.34
N LEU A 131 -8.05 -2.52 -27.10
CA LEU A 131 -8.85 -3.68 -26.72
C LEU A 131 -10.09 -3.87 -27.61
N ARG A 132 -10.84 -2.81 -27.90
CA ARG A 132 -12.01 -2.87 -28.79
C ARG A 132 -11.62 -3.25 -30.22
N ASN A 133 -10.53 -2.69 -30.72
CA ASN A 133 -10.05 -2.95 -32.08
C ASN A 133 -9.54 -4.39 -32.24
N ILE A 134 -8.93 -4.98 -31.21
CA ILE A 134 -8.53 -6.39 -31.22
C ILE A 134 -9.74 -7.29 -31.49
N VAL A 135 -10.87 -7.02 -30.85
CA VAL A 135 -12.09 -7.82 -31.03
C VAL A 135 -12.60 -7.78 -32.47
N THR A 136 -12.47 -6.65 -33.16
CA THR A 136 -13.00 -6.46 -34.52
C THR A 136 -12.00 -6.72 -35.65
N ALA A 137 -10.69 -6.63 -35.39
CA ALA A 137 -9.65 -6.78 -36.42
C ALA A 137 -9.62 -8.19 -37.01
N ASN A 138 -9.43 -8.31 -38.31
CA ASN A 138 -9.33 -9.62 -38.97
C ASN A 138 -7.88 -10.10 -39.09
N THR A 139 -6.93 -9.16 -39.07
CA THR A 139 -5.51 -9.42 -39.24
C THR A 139 -4.70 -8.72 -38.16
N ILE A 140 -3.47 -9.17 -37.94
CA ILE A 140 -2.58 -8.54 -36.96
C ILE A 140 -1.97 -7.25 -37.51
N GLU A 141 -1.81 -7.18 -38.84
CA GLU A 141 -1.28 -6.02 -39.54
C GLU A 141 -2.22 -4.80 -39.40
N GLU A 142 -3.54 -5.02 -39.33
CA GLU A 142 -4.52 -3.97 -38.98
C GLU A 142 -4.27 -3.38 -37.57
N LEU A 143 -3.88 -4.22 -36.61
CA LEU A 143 -3.60 -3.77 -35.25
C LEU A 143 -2.28 -3.02 -35.15
N GLN A 144 -1.27 -3.38 -35.93
CA GLN A 144 0.01 -2.68 -35.94
C GLN A 144 -0.10 -1.23 -36.44
N GLN A 145 -1.09 -0.91 -37.28
CA GLN A 145 -1.27 0.45 -37.81
C GLN A 145 -1.86 1.44 -36.79
N ILE A 146 -2.43 0.95 -35.69
CA ILE A 146 -3.10 1.75 -34.67
C ILE A 146 -2.36 1.78 -33.32
N LEU A 147 -1.32 0.95 -33.19
CA LEU A 147 -0.39 0.96 -32.07
C LEU A 147 0.58 2.13 -32.19
#